data_AF-A0A8J4T4Q4-F1
#
_entry.id   AF-A0A8J4T4Q4-F1
#
_cell.length_a   1.000
_cell.length_b   1.000
_cell.length_c   1.000
_cell.angle_alpha   90.00
_cell.angle_beta   90.00
_cell.angle_gamma   90.00
#
_symmetry.space_group_name_H-M   'P 1'
#
loop_
_entity.id
_entity.type
_entity.pdbx_description
1 polymer ?
#
loop_
_entity_poly.entity_id
_entity_poly.type
_entity_poly.pdbx_seq_one_letter_code
_entity_poly.pdbx_strand_id
1 'polypeptide(L)' 'MSGRSQAQNVLKSLNHNGSGRINVQELQQQLADANCQLDQARVQKFIASHEVAQDGTVDLQQLSKYLEQQ' A
#
# COMPACT_ATOMS: atom_id res chain seq x y z
N MET A 1 18.27 -0.03 9.77
CA MET A 1 17.28 0.99 10.15
C MET A 1 16.48 1.38 8.91
N SER A 2 15.83 0.47 8.14
CA SER A 2 15.45 0.90 6.76
C SER A 2 14.28 0.20 6.03
N GLY A 3 13.48 -0.68 6.65
CA GLY A 3 12.25 -1.18 6.00
C GLY A 3 11.05 -0.24 6.16
N ARG A 4 10.91 0.29 7.37
CA ARG A 4 9.79 1.14 7.81
C ARG A 4 9.59 2.39 6.96
N SER A 5 10.68 3.08 6.67
CA SER A 5 10.64 4.33 5.92
C SER A 5 10.38 4.10 4.43
N GLN A 6 10.77 2.96 3.86
CA GLN A 6 10.67 2.77 2.41
C GLN A 6 9.22 2.52 1.98
N ALA A 7 8.54 1.55 2.61
CA ALA A 7 7.13 1.30 2.32
C ALA A 7 6.29 2.56 2.58
N GLN A 8 6.48 3.20 3.73
CA GLN A 8 5.70 4.39 4.09
C GLN A 8 5.98 5.60 3.18
N ASN A 9 7.22 5.78 2.72
CA ASN A 9 7.58 6.87 1.79
C ASN A 9 7.03 6.61 0.39
N VAL A 10 7.11 5.38 -0.11
CA VAL A 10 6.52 4.98 -1.39
C VAL A 10 5.01 5.23 -1.33
N LEU A 11 4.34 4.67 -0.33
CA LEU A 11 2.91 4.80 -0.12
C LEU A 11 2.46 6.28 0.02
N LYS A 12 3.25 7.11 0.71
CA LYS A 12 3.03 8.57 0.75
C LYS A 12 3.16 9.23 -0.62
N SER A 13 4.15 8.85 -1.42
CA SER A 13 4.28 9.33 -2.80
C SER A 13 3.12 8.88 -3.68
N LEU A 14 2.52 7.71 -3.42
CA LEU A 14 1.32 7.26 -4.16
C LEU A 14 0.06 8.02 -3.72
N ASN A 15 0.02 8.53 -2.48
CA ASN A 15 -1.11 9.29 -1.97
C ASN A 15 -1.13 10.75 -2.43
N HIS A 16 -1.05 10.99 -3.73
CA HIS A 16 -1.05 12.34 -4.28
C HIS A 16 -2.33 13.13 -3.93
N ASN A 17 -3.43 12.40 -3.72
CA ASN A 17 -4.74 12.96 -3.37
C ASN A 17 -4.90 13.28 -1.88
N GLY A 18 -3.87 13.03 -1.03
CA GLY A 18 -3.87 13.38 0.39
C GLY A 18 -4.94 12.70 1.25
N SER A 19 -5.72 11.77 0.69
CA SER A 19 -6.84 11.11 1.37
C SER A 19 -6.39 10.05 2.38
N GLY A 20 -5.10 9.70 2.43
CA GLY A 20 -4.55 8.62 3.26
C GLY A 20 -4.92 7.20 2.79
N ARG A 21 -5.79 7.09 1.78
CA ARG A 21 -6.24 5.84 1.16
C ARG A 21 -6.00 5.86 -0.33
N ILE A 22 -5.82 4.68 -0.91
CA ILE A 22 -5.65 4.47 -2.36
C ILE A 22 -6.55 3.32 -2.81
N ASN A 23 -7.06 3.35 -4.04
CA ASN A 23 -7.84 2.24 -4.56
C ASN A 23 -6.92 1.07 -4.95
N VAL A 24 -7.41 -0.18 -4.91
CA VAL A 24 -6.59 -1.37 -5.23
C VAL A 24 -6.00 -1.29 -6.65
N GLN A 25 -6.77 -0.74 -7.60
CA GLN A 25 -6.33 -0.58 -8.98
C GLN A 25 -5.20 0.44 -9.10
N GLU A 26 -5.34 1.58 -8.42
CA GLU A 26 -4.36 2.67 -8.42
C GLU A 26 -3.07 2.23 -7.71
N LEU A 27 -3.20 1.48 -6.62
CA LEU A 27 -2.09 0.83 -5.92
C LEU A 27 -1.34 -0.15 -6.83
N GLN A 28 -2.04 -1.01 -7.58
CA GLN A 28 -1.39 -1.94 -8.52
C GLN A 28 -0.65 -1.21 -9.65
N GLN A 29 -1.26 -0.17 -10.23
CA GLN A 29 -0.61 0.63 -11.27
C GLN A 29 0.63 1.34 -10.74
N GLN A 30 0.54 1.93 -9.56
CA GLN A 30 1.67 2.58 -8.93
C GLN A 30 2.76 1.62 -8.48
N LEU A 31 2.43 0.40 -8.05
CA LEU A 31 3.40 -0.66 -7.75
C LEU A 31 4.11 -1.18 -9.01
N ALA A 32 3.45 -1.11 -10.17
CA ALA A 32 4.05 -1.46 -11.44
C ALA A 32 4.94 -0.33 -11.99
N ASP A 33 4.55 0.92 -11.75
CA ASP A 33 5.24 2.13 -12.24
C ASP A 33 6.42 2.54 -11.35
N ALA A 34 6.20 2.59 -10.03
CA ALA A 34 7.29 2.64 -9.09
C ALA A 34 7.93 1.26 -9.14
N ASN A 35 9.14 1.16 -9.71
CA ASN A 35 10.02 -0.01 -9.71
C ASN A 35 10.39 -0.39 -8.25
N CYS A 36 9.38 -0.78 -7.50
CA CYS A 36 9.35 -0.82 -6.06
C CYS A 36 9.28 -2.28 -5.68
N GLN A 37 10.15 -2.69 -4.78
CA GLN A 37 10.24 -4.08 -4.30
C GLN A 37 9.06 -4.48 -3.41
N LEU A 38 7.95 -3.73 -3.45
CA LEU A 38 6.74 -4.05 -2.73
C LEU A 38 6.08 -5.24 -3.42
N ASP A 39 6.01 -6.34 -2.67
CA ASP A 39 5.50 -7.61 -3.14
C ASP A 39 3.97 -7.50 -3.35
N GLN A 40 3.54 -7.45 -4.62
CA GLN A 40 2.12 -7.37 -4.98
C GLN A 40 1.30 -8.48 -4.32
N ALA A 41 1.87 -9.66 -4.11
CA ALA A 41 1.15 -10.76 -3.47
C ALA A 41 0.90 -10.48 -1.98
N ARG A 42 1.82 -9.81 -1.27
CA ARG A 42 1.57 -9.35 0.10
C ARG A 42 0.52 -8.26 0.16
N VAL A 43 0.55 -7.33 -0.78
CA VAL A 43 -0.46 -6.27 -0.89
C VAL A 43 -1.85 -6.88 -1.15
N GLN A 44 -1.95 -7.82 -2.08
CA GLN A 44 -3.18 -8.59 -2.34
C GLN A 44 -3.64 -9.39 -1.13
N LYS A 45 -2.73 -10.04 -0.39
CA LYS A 45 -3.06 -10.72 0.88
C LYS A 45 -3.56 -9.75 1.93
N PHE A 46 -2.95 -8.58 2.05
CA PHE A 46 -3.44 -7.53 2.96
C PHE A 46 -4.85 -7.10 2.57
N ILE A 47 -5.11 -6.85 1.29
CA ILE A 47 -6.42 -6.48 0.75
C ILE A 47 -7.45 -7.62 0.96
N ALA A 48 -7.03 -8.88 0.87
CA ALA A 48 -7.92 -10.02 1.08
C ALA A 48 -8.16 -10.34 2.57
N SER A 49 -7.17 -10.07 3.44
CA SER A 49 -7.24 -10.37 4.88
C SER A 49 -7.73 -9.23 5.75
N HIS A 50 -7.45 -7.98 5.38
CA HIS A 50 -8.16 -6.84 5.92
C HIS A 50 -9.32 -6.54 5.00
N GLU A 51 -10.53 -6.47 5.55
CA GLU A 51 -11.71 -5.96 4.85
C GLU A 51 -11.36 -4.61 4.22
N VAL A 52 -11.06 -4.63 2.92
CA VAL A 52 -10.97 -3.43 2.10
C VAL A 52 -12.26 -2.66 2.37
N ALA A 53 -12.14 -1.35 2.54
CA ALA A 53 -13.34 -0.54 2.74
C ALA A 53 -14.35 -0.85 1.63
N GLN A 54 -15.65 -0.73 1.93
CA GLN A 54 -16.74 -1.04 0.99
C GLN A 54 -16.62 -0.32 -0.38
N ASP A 55 -15.76 0.71 -0.44
CA ASP A 55 -15.41 1.52 -1.61
C ASP A 55 -14.20 0.97 -2.43
N GLY A 56 -13.64 -0.19 -2.04
CA GLY A 56 -12.45 -0.78 -2.67
C GLY A 56 -11.14 -0.07 -2.32
N THR A 57 -11.13 0.79 -1.31
CA THR A 57 -9.94 1.57 -0.92
C THR A 57 -9.16 0.93 0.22
N VAL A 58 -7.84 1.03 0.11
CA VAL A 58 -6.83 0.48 1.00
C VAL A 58 -6.21 1.61 1.80
N ASP A 59 -6.17 1.45 3.14
CA ASP A 59 -5.50 2.40 4.01
C ASP A 59 -3.98 2.18 3.97
N LEU A 60 -3.26 3.21 3.54
CA LEU A 60 -1.81 3.16 3.33
C LEU A 60 -1.06 3.03 4.67
N GLN A 61 -1.63 3.55 5.76
CA GLN A 61 -1.03 3.50 7.08
C GLN A 61 -1.14 2.09 7.68
N GLN A 62 -2.25 1.40 7.44
CA GLN A 62 -2.39 -0.01 7.80
C GLN A 62 -1.55 -0.92 6.92
N LEU A 63 -1.50 -0.68 5.60
CA LEU A 63 -0.70 -1.47 4.66
C LEU A 63 0.79 -1.38 4.98
N SER A 64 1.32 -0.18 5.24
CA SER A 64 2.71 0.01 5.69
C SER A 64 2.98 -0.77 6.97
N LYS A 65 2.12 -0.65 8.00
CA LYS A 65 2.27 -1.42 9.23
C LYS A 65 2.27 -2.92 9.00
N TYR A 66 1.40 -3.43 8.13
CA TYR A 66 1.33 -4.86 7.82
C TYR A 66 2.61 -5.35 7.14
N LEU A 67 3.13 -4.58 6.19
CA LEU A 67 4.39 -4.88 5.50
C LEU A 67 5.61 -4.75 6.42
N GLU A 68 5.54 -3.92 7.46
CA GLU A 68 6.58 -3.77 8.49
C GLU A 68 6.53 -4.82 9.60
N GLN A 69 5.37 -5.45 9.82
CA GLN A 69 5.14 -6.46 10.86
C GLN A 69 5.58 -7.87 10.45
N GLN A 70 6.11 -8.05 9.24
CA GLN A 70 6.65 -9.31 8.71
C GLN A 70 8.11 -9.18 8.27
#